data_AF-A0A7Y3CGR3-F1
#
_entry.id   AF-A0A7Y3CGR3-F1
#
_cell.length_a   1.000
_cell.length_b   1.000
_cell.length_c   1.000
_cell.angle_alpha   90.00
_cell.angle_beta   90.00
_cell.angle_gamma   90.00
#
_symmetry.space_group_name_H-M   'P 1'
#
loop_
_entity.id
_entity.type
_entity.pdbx_description
1 polymer ?
#
loop_
_entity_poly.entity_id
_entity_poly.type
_entity_poly.pdbx_seq_one_letter_code
_entity_poly.pdbx_strand_id
1 'polypeptide(L)'
;MGQVNYEIEIEIYRGKGCDLHRLGQKYRYPEDVGNLCPWLLDSINSMIRVLQFGGALPWKYKDTEFEKIIDQEGLTTEFVRCPDPTDAGVVAKITRKKLNSPKEVGWS
;
A
#
# COMPACT_ATOMS: atom_id res chain seq x y z
N MET A 1 3.28 -22.22 9.31
CA MET A 1 3.62 -21.21 8.28
C MET A 1 2.33 -20.54 7.84
N GLY A 2 2.34 -19.22 7.67
CA GLY A 2 1.20 -18.51 7.09
C GLY A 2 1.22 -18.64 5.56
N GLN A 3 0.07 -18.49 4.92
CA GLN A 3 -0.01 -18.36 3.46
C GLN A 3 -0.61 -17.00 3.13
N VAL A 4 0.02 -16.30 2.18
CA VAL A 4 -0.52 -15.07 1.61
C VAL A 4 -0.96 -15.32 0.18
N ASN A 5 -2.19 -14.91 -0.13
CA ASN A 5 -2.81 -15.08 -1.44
C ASN A 5 -2.70 -13.82 -2.31
N TYR A 6 -2.03 -12.80 -1.81
CA TYR A 6 -2.00 -11.48 -2.42
C TYR A 6 -0.59 -10.90 -2.41
N GLU A 7 -0.22 -10.25 -3.51
CA GLU A 7 0.93 -9.35 -3.57
C GLU A 7 0.49 -7.92 -3.25
N ILE A 8 1.43 -7.14 -2.71
CA ILE A 8 1.22 -5.74 -2.33
C ILE A 8 2.29 -4.90 -3.03
N GLU A 9 1.84 -3.94 -3.82
CA GLU A 9 2.65 -2.85 -4.37
C GLU A 9 2.28 -1.54 -3.66
N ILE A 10 3.28 -0.70 -3.39
CA ILE A 10 3.12 0.63 -2.81
C ILE A 10 3.68 1.62 -3.81
N GLU A 11 2.89 2.61 -4.20
CA GLU A 11 3.26 3.68 -5.12
C GLU A 11 3.14 5.03 -4.41
N ILE A 12 4.12 5.91 -4.57
CA ILE A 12 4.00 7.32 -4.19
C ILE A 12 3.10 8.00 -5.22
N TYR A 13 1.81 8.10 -4.92
CA TYR A 13 0.76 8.45 -5.87
C TYR A 13 0.54 9.96 -6.01
N ARG A 14 0.68 10.70 -4.90
CA ARG A 14 0.51 12.16 -4.86
C ARG A 14 1.56 12.81 -3.98
N GLY A 15 1.81 14.09 -4.23
CA GLY A 15 2.67 14.96 -3.43
C GLY A 15 3.87 15.46 -4.23
N LYS A 16 4.64 16.37 -3.64
CA LYS A 16 5.89 16.89 -4.22
C LYS A 16 7.07 15.91 -4.06
N GLY A 17 6.87 14.84 -3.29
CA GLY A 17 7.93 13.99 -2.78
C GLY A 17 8.54 14.57 -1.50
N CYS A 18 9.28 13.73 -0.77
CA CYS A 18 10.11 14.12 0.37
C CYS A 18 11.56 13.69 0.08
N ASP A 19 12.51 13.94 0.98
CA ASP A 19 13.94 13.64 0.73
C ASP A 19 14.19 12.21 0.24
N LEU A 20 13.46 11.23 0.78
CA LEU A 20 13.64 9.81 0.46
C LEU A 20 12.70 9.28 -0.64
N HIS A 21 11.59 9.95 -0.93
CA HIS A 21 10.51 9.39 -1.75
C HIS A 21 10.12 10.36 -2.86
N ARG A 22 9.99 9.86 -4.10
CA ARG A 22 9.61 10.68 -5.27
C ARG A 22 8.28 10.21 -5.84
N LEU A 23 7.53 11.15 -6.43
CA LEU A 23 6.26 10.86 -7.11
C LEU A 23 6.47 9.77 -8.19
N GLY A 24 5.58 8.77 -8.21
CA GLY A 24 5.64 7.62 -9.11
C GLY A 24 6.59 6.50 -8.69
N GLN A 25 7.35 6.66 -7.60
CA GLN A 25 8.21 5.60 -7.08
C GLN A 25 7.38 4.44 -6.54
N LYS A 26 7.82 3.21 -6.84
CA LYS A 26 7.12 1.97 -6.49
C LYS A 26 7.98 1.04 -5.64
N TYR A 27 7.33 0.29 -4.75
CA TYR A 27 7.93 -0.65 -3.82
C TYR A 27 7.08 -1.91 -3.73
N ARG A 28 7.72 -3.08 -3.64
CA ARG A 28 7.06 -4.36 -3.37
C ARG A 28 7.18 -4.69 -1.90
N TYR A 29 6.09 -5.17 -1.29
CA TYR A 29 6.10 -5.60 0.09
C TYR A 29 6.10 -7.14 0.20
N PRO A 30 6.98 -7.73 1.02
CA PRO A 30 7.93 -7.09 1.95
C PRO A 30 9.32 -6.79 1.36
N GLU A 31 9.59 -7.12 0.10
CA GLU A 31 10.95 -7.15 -0.48
C GLU A 31 11.68 -5.81 -0.42
N ASP A 32 10.95 -4.70 -0.62
CA ASP A 32 11.51 -3.35 -0.70
C ASP A 32 11.22 -2.52 0.57
N VAL A 33 10.77 -3.15 1.67
CA VAL A 33 10.35 -2.45 2.90
C VAL A 33 11.47 -1.59 3.51
N GLY A 34 12.73 -2.01 3.38
CA GLY A 34 13.89 -1.25 3.86
C GLY A 34 14.12 0.08 3.14
N ASN A 35 13.46 0.30 1.99
CA ASN A 35 13.56 1.55 1.23
C ASN A 35 12.44 2.55 1.57
N LEU A 36 11.48 2.17 2.41
CA LEU A 36 10.43 3.05 2.92
C LEU A 36 10.93 3.75 4.19
N CYS A 37 10.67 5.05 4.31
CA CYS A 37 11.01 5.75 5.54
C CYS A 37 10.10 5.27 6.69
N PRO A 38 10.56 5.32 7.96
CA PRO A 38 9.79 4.79 9.08
C PRO A 38 8.40 5.41 9.23
N TRP A 39 8.25 6.71 8.93
CA TRP A 39 6.96 7.41 9.04
C TRP A 39 5.94 6.92 8.03
N LEU A 40 6.36 6.77 6.76
CA LEU A 40 5.47 6.25 5.74
C LEU A 40 5.13 4.79 6.06
N LEU A 41 6.14 3.96 6.38
CA LEU A 41 5.93 2.56 6.69
C LEU A 41 4.94 2.35 7.84
N ASP A 42 5.11 3.08 8.95
CA ASP A 42 4.21 2.98 10.09
C ASP A 42 2.76 3.36 9.71
N SER A 43 2.60 4.45 8.95
CA SER A 43 1.28 4.93 8.52
C SER A 43 0.51 3.94 7.63
N ILE A 44 1.21 3.11 6.84
CA ILE A 44 0.59 2.16 5.90
C ILE A 44 0.50 0.73 6.41
N ASN A 45 1.24 0.37 7.47
CA ASN A 45 1.46 -1.01 7.88
C ASN A 45 0.14 -1.74 8.20
N SER A 46 -0.76 -1.15 8.99
CA SER A 46 -2.04 -1.76 9.33
C SER A 46 -2.91 -2.04 8.10
N MET A 47 -2.93 -1.12 7.13
CA MET A 47 -3.67 -1.26 5.88
C MET A 47 -3.07 -2.39 5.03
N ILE A 48 -1.74 -2.46 4.93
CA ILE A 48 -1.03 -3.57 4.26
C ILE A 48 -1.45 -4.91 4.86
N ARG A 49 -1.47 -5.03 6.20
CA ARG A 49 -1.85 -6.29 6.87
C ARG A 49 -3.29 -6.69 6.57
N VAL A 50 -4.23 -5.75 6.65
CA VAL A 50 -5.65 -6.02 6.29
C VAL A 50 -5.74 -6.55 4.86
N LEU A 51 -5.10 -5.88 3.90
CA LEU A 51 -5.12 -6.25 2.49
C LEU A 51 -4.40 -7.58 2.23
N GLN A 52 -3.25 -7.82 2.87
CA GLN A 52 -2.43 -9.03 2.72
C GLN A 52 -3.19 -10.30 3.11
N PHE A 53 -4.06 -10.21 4.12
CA PHE A 53 -4.89 -11.33 4.59
C PHE A 53 -6.30 -11.34 3.98
N GLY A 54 -6.52 -10.61 2.88
CA GLY A 54 -7.74 -10.67 2.09
C GLY A 54 -8.88 -9.78 2.59
N GLY A 55 -8.65 -9.01 3.66
CA GLY A 55 -9.57 -7.96 4.06
C GLY A 55 -9.65 -6.83 3.03
N ALA A 56 -10.69 -6.01 3.17
CA ALA A 56 -10.85 -4.77 2.44
C ALA A 56 -11.42 -3.70 3.38
N LEU A 57 -11.03 -2.46 3.14
CA LEU A 57 -11.46 -1.32 3.94
C LEU A 57 -12.60 -0.58 3.20
N PRO A 58 -13.75 -0.29 3.86
CA PRO A 58 -15.01 0.01 3.15
C PRO A 58 -15.12 1.44 2.59
N TRP A 59 -14.23 2.36 2.97
CA TRP A 59 -14.24 3.74 2.48
C TRP A 59 -13.86 3.80 1.00
N LYS A 60 -14.73 4.33 0.14
CA LYS A 60 -14.57 4.27 -1.34
C LYS A 60 -13.97 5.54 -1.97
N TYR A 61 -14.11 6.69 -1.32
CA TYR A 61 -13.69 8.00 -1.84
C TYR A 61 -14.25 8.33 -3.25
N LYS A 62 -15.53 8.00 -3.50
CA LYS A 62 -16.19 8.22 -4.79
C LYS A 62 -16.07 9.67 -5.26
N ASP A 63 -15.94 9.83 -6.58
CA ASP A 63 -15.88 11.14 -7.24
C ASP A 63 -14.64 11.97 -6.82
N THR A 64 -13.59 11.29 -6.36
CA THR A 64 -12.29 11.90 -6.04
C THR A 64 -11.17 11.16 -6.78
N GLU A 65 -9.98 11.79 -6.87
CA GLU A 65 -8.77 11.13 -7.40
C GLU A 65 -8.33 9.90 -6.58
N PHE A 66 -8.89 9.71 -5.39
CA PHE A 66 -8.61 8.58 -4.50
C PHE A 66 -9.68 7.50 -4.57
N GLU A 67 -10.57 7.54 -5.56
CA GLU A 67 -11.60 6.52 -5.70
C GLU A 67 -10.97 5.12 -5.82
N LYS A 68 -11.46 4.20 -4.99
CA LYS A 68 -10.87 2.88 -4.85
C LYS A 68 -11.49 1.85 -5.77
N ILE A 69 -10.63 0.91 -6.16
CA ILE A 69 -11.03 -0.41 -6.62
C ILE A 69 -11.14 -1.31 -5.39
N ILE A 70 -12.26 -2.02 -5.22
CA ILE A 70 -12.46 -2.99 -4.14
C ILE A 70 -12.84 -4.34 -4.75
N ASP A 71 -11.90 -5.29 -4.64
CA ASP A 71 -12.03 -6.68 -5.04
C ASP A 71 -12.50 -6.92 -6.49
N GLN A 72 -12.21 -5.98 -7.38
CA GLN A 72 -12.46 -6.16 -8.81
C GLN A 72 -11.42 -7.12 -9.36
N GLU A 73 -11.82 -8.36 -9.66
CA GLU A 73 -10.92 -9.41 -10.16
C GLU A 73 -9.72 -9.68 -9.23
N GLY A 74 -9.94 -9.54 -7.91
CA GLY A 74 -8.88 -9.69 -6.90
C GLY A 74 -7.94 -8.49 -6.76
N LEU A 75 -8.22 -7.38 -7.44
CA LEU A 75 -7.53 -6.09 -7.29
C LEU A 75 -8.24 -5.23 -6.23
N THR A 76 -7.48 -4.70 -5.28
CA THR A 76 -7.96 -3.68 -4.33
C THR A 76 -6.92 -2.58 -4.18
N THR A 77 -7.35 -1.33 -4.12
CA THR A 77 -6.48 -0.17 -3.86
C THR A 77 -6.82 0.48 -2.52
N GLU A 78 -5.82 1.01 -1.83
CA GLU A 78 -5.98 1.85 -0.64
C GLU A 78 -5.08 3.09 -0.77
N PHE A 79 -5.49 4.21 -0.16
CA PHE A 79 -4.74 5.46 -0.19
C PHE A 79 -4.49 5.95 1.23
N VAL A 80 -3.24 6.26 1.54
CA VAL A 80 -2.81 6.67 2.89
C VAL A 80 -1.88 7.86 2.78
N ARG A 81 -2.14 8.91 3.57
CA ARG A 81 -1.30 10.10 3.64
C ARG A 81 -0.14 9.86 4.60
N CYS A 82 1.08 10.21 4.20
CA CYS A 82 2.23 10.25 5.08
C CYS A 82 1.98 11.30 6.19
N PRO A 83 2.32 11.02 7.47
CA PRO A 83 2.12 11.96 8.57
C PRO A 83 3.10 13.14 8.56
N ASP A 84 3.97 13.23 7.54
CA ASP A 84 4.86 14.37 7.32
C ASP A 84 4.06 15.69 7.30
N PRO A 85 4.33 16.62 8.24
CA PRO A 85 3.56 17.85 8.38
C PRO A 85 3.90 18.91 7.32
N THR A 86 4.91 18.67 6.47
CA THR A 86 5.32 19.62 5.44
C THR A 86 4.32 19.68 4.28
N ASP A 87 4.55 20.63 3.37
CA ASP A 87 3.79 20.76 2.13
C ASP A 87 4.15 19.70 1.08
N ALA A 88 5.03 18.74 1.41
CA ALA A 88 5.31 17.57 0.59
C ALA A 88 4.02 16.80 0.25
N GLY A 89 3.10 16.70 1.22
CA GLY A 89 1.74 16.19 1.00
C GLY A 89 1.69 14.79 0.40
N VAL A 90 2.65 13.93 0.74
CA VAL A 90 2.80 12.60 0.14
C VAL A 90 1.60 11.71 0.46
N VAL A 91 1.02 11.11 -0.57
CA VAL A 91 0.00 10.05 -0.45
C VAL A 91 0.52 8.80 -1.14
N ALA A 92 0.54 7.70 -0.40
CA ALA A 92 0.83 6.38 -0.94
C ALA A 92 -0.45 5.70 -1.41
N LYS A 93 -0.38 5.07 -2.59
CA LYS A 93 -1.37 4.14 -3.10
C LYS A 93 -0.85 2.72 -2.86
N ILE A 94 -1.60 1.93 -2.10
CA ILE A 94 -1.33 0.52 -1.86
C ILE A 94 -2.21 -0.26 -2.83
N THR A 95 -1.63 -1.10 -3.66
CA THR A 95 -2.34 -1.98 -4.59
C THR A 95 -2.14 -3.42 -4.16
N ARG A 96 -3.25 -4.07 -3.78
CA ARG A 96 -3.33 -5.51 -3.51
C ARG A 96 -3.78 -6.21 -4.77
N LYS A 97 -3.05 -7.24 -5.21
CA LYS A 97 -3.44 -8.09 -6.32
C LYS A 97 -3.42 -9.56 -5.91
N LYS A 98 -4.47 -10.30 -6.28
CA LYS A 98 -4.56 -11.74 -6.04
C LYS A 98 -3.46 -12.47 -6.83
N LEU A 99 -2.73 -13.35 -6.15
CA LEU A 99 -1.74 -14.21 -6.75
C LEU A 99 -2.40 -15.41 -7.43
N ASN A 100 -1.78 -15.89 -8.51
CA ASN A 100 -2.20 -17.13 -9.16
C ASN A 100 -1.94 -18.36 -8.28
N SER A 101 -0.90 -18.29 -7.43
CA SER A 101 -0.56 -19.32 -6.46
C SER A 101 -0.19 -18.66 -5.12
N PRO A 102 -0.62 -19.23 -3.97
CA PRO A 102 -0.27 -18.70 -2.65
C PRO A 102 1.25 -18.70 -2.41
N LYS A 103 1.74 -17.70 -1.69
CA LYS A 103 3.14 -17.63 -1.21
C LYS A 103 3.21 -18.04 0.26
N GLU A 104 4.09 -18.98 0.59
CA GLU A 104 4.35 -19.32 1.98
C GLU A 104 5.17 -18.23 2.66
N VAL A 105 4.78 -17.90 3.90
CA VAL A 105 5.51 -16.95 4.74
C VAL A 105 5.85 -17.59 6.08
N GLY A 106 7.13 -17.56 6.43
CA GLY A 106 7.63 -17.90 7.76
C GLY A 106 7.33 -16.76 8.72
N TRP A 107 6.74 -17.06 9.87
CA TRP A 107 6.67 -16.13 10.99
C TRP A 107 7.94 -16.34 11.80
N SER A 108 8.85 -15.37 11.77
CA SER A 108 9.99 -15.27 12.69
C SER A 108 9.73 -14.14 13.67
#